data_AF-A0A059B6M5-F1
#
_entry.id   AF-A0A059B6M5-F1
#
_cell.length_a   1.000
_cell.length_b   1.000
_cell.length_c   1.000
_cell.angle_alpha   90.00
_cell.angle_beta   90.00
_cell.angle_gamma   90.00
#
_symmetry.space_group_name_H-M   'P 1'
#
loop_
_entity.id
_entity.type
_entity.pdbx_description
1 polymer ?
#
loop_
_entity_poly.entity_id
_entity_poly.type
_entity_poly.pdbx_seq_one_letter_code
_entity_poly.pdbx_strand_id
1 'polypeptide(L)'
;MNISNPSTNSSLSTQLDWMFSYFNGICFDKADCLWKLKDALFMVGEIGGSDYYYALFQGKSIEEAKSLVPQVVMAIKDAVQRVIGYGASRVVVPGSFPIGCFPVYLARFKTNHPSAYDESRCLKGLNGLAAYHNILLRRVIGELREENRDVIILYGDYYNAFASMYRGGPNLGFDMVRAQKACCGMGGGDYNFDPNRRCGAPGVAVCPHPTKAMSWDGIQMTQRAYFVMTNWLIRDLWPKLNCNASLIGN
;
A
#
# COMPACT_ATOMS: atom_id res chain seq x y z
N MET A 1 -1.61 20.25 -10.27
CA MET A 1 -3.06 20.15 -9.97
C MET A 1 -3.27 20.63 -8.55
N ASN A 2 -4.31 21.43 -8.29
CA ASN A 2 -4.63 21.88 -6.93
C ASN A 2 -5.40 20.77 -6.20
N ILE A 3 -4.69 19.91 -5.49
CA ILE A 3 -5.24 18.81 -4.67
C ILE A 3 -4.82 19.08 -3.24
N SER A 4 -5.79 19.15 -2.32
CA SER A 4 -5.50 19.39 -0.90
C SER A 4 -5.64 18.11 -0.07
N ASN A 5 -4.77 17.93 0.92
CA ASN A 5 -4.94 16.89 1.94
C ASN A 5 -5.29 17.56 3.27
N PRO A 6 -6.56 17.53 3.72
CA PRO A 6 -6.97 18.18 4.95
C PRO A 6 -6.52 17.42 6.21
N SER A 7 -6.06 16.17 6.08
CA SER A 7 -5.73 15.30 7.22
C SER A 7 -4.31 15.51 7.73
N THR A 8 -3.38 15.97 6.89
CA THR A 8 -2.00 16.25 7.28
C THR A 8 -1.31 17.16 6.27
N ASN A 9 -0.37 17.97 6.76
CA ASN A 9 0.58 18.73 5.94
C ASN A 9 1.95 18.04 5.82
N SER A 10 2.14 16.89 6.46
CA SER A 10 3.41 16.17 6.51
C SER A 10 3.55 15.26 5.29
N SER A 11 4.54 15.55 4.46
CA SER A 11 4.83 14.80 3.23
C SER A 11 5.72 13.58 3.49
N LEU A 12 5.93 12.75 2.46
CA LEU A 12 6.97 11.70 2.50
C LEU A 12 8.36 12.30 2.77
N SER A 13 8.69 13.45 2.18
CA SER A 13 9.96 14.13 2.45
C SER A 13 10.10 14.49 3.93
N THR A 14 9.03 14.99 4.54
CA THR A 14 9.00 15.35 5.97
C THR A 14 9.27 14.12 6.84
N GLN A 15 8.67 12.97 6.52
CA GLN A 15 8.92 11.72 7.23
C GLN A 15 10.38 11.25 7.09
N LEU A 16 10.97 11.41 5.90
CA LEU A 16 12.38 11.11 5.67
C LEU A 16 13.32 12.07 6.44
N ASP A 17 12.95 13.34 6.58
CA ASP A 17 13.71 14.31 7.37
C ASP A 17 13.70 13.96 8.87
N TRP A 18 12.55 13.51 9.39
CA TRP A 18 12.45 13.00 10.76
C TRP A 18 13.28 11.72 10.97
N MET A 19 13.20 10.78 10.03
CA MET A 19 14.01 9.56 10.08
C MET A 19 15.51 9.86 10.02
N PHE A 20 15.93 10.79 9.17
CA PHE A 20 17.31 11.24 9.11
C PHE A 20 17.76 11.90 10.42
N SER A 21 16.93 12.76 11.00
CA SER A 21 17.19 13.39 12.29
C SER A 21 17.35 12.36 13.40
N TYR A 22 16.52 11.31 13.41
CA TYR A 22 16.65 10.20 14.34
C TYR A 22 17.97 9.43 14.14
N PHE A 23 18.34 9.10 12.90
CA PHE A 23 19.60 8.42 12.61
C PHE A 23 20.82 9.23 13.05
N ASN A 24 20.84 10.54 12.79
CA ASN A 24 21.91 11.42 13.28
C ASN A 24 21.98 11.50 14.82
N GLY A 25 20.86 11.26 15.51
CA GLY A 25 20.83 11.20 16.97
C GLY A 25 21.39 9.90 17.57
N ILE A 26 21.39 8.81 16.80
CA ILE A 26 21.85 7.50 17.26
C ILE A 26 23.21 7.09 16.68
N CYS A 27 23.67 7.73 15.61
CA CYS A 27 24.96 7.47 14.97
C CYS A 27 26.01 8.48 15.40
N PHE A 28 27.24 8.03 15.63
CA PHE A 28 28.38 8.91 15.89
C PHE A 28 28.82 9.66 14.61
N ASP A 29 28.91 8.94 13.50
CA ASP A 29 29.25 9.46 12.19
C ASP A 29 28.58 8.62 11.08
N LYS A 30 28.92 8.94 9.82
CA LYS A 30 28.37 8.21 8.66
C LYS A 30 28.75 6.72 8.68
N ALA A 31 29.97 6.38 9.05
CA ALA A 31 30.44 4.99 9.03
C ALA A 31 29.71 4.15 10.09
N ASP A 32 29.49 4.71 11.28
CA ASP A 32 28.69 4.10 12.34
C ASP A 32 27.23 3.89 11.89
N CYS A 33 26.64 4.85 11.20
CA CYS A 33 25.30 4.71 10.61
C CYS A 33 25.20 3.57 9.59
N LEU A 34 26.16 3.50 8.65
CA LEU A 34 26.21 2.40 7.68
C LEU A 34 26.32 1.05 8.40
N TRP A 35 27.16 0.95 9.43
CA TRP A 35 27.33 -0.29 10.20
C TRP A 35 26.07 -0.69 10.98
N LYS A 36 25.38 0.26 11.62
CA LYS A 36 24.14 0.00 12.39
C LYS A 36 22.97 -0.41 11.50
N LEU A 37 22.89 0.15 10.29
CA LEU A 37 21.74 -0.04 9.40
C LEU A 37 21.93 -1.15 8.37
N LYS A 38 23.14 -1.71 8.23
CA LYS A 38 23.47 -2.73 7.22
C LYS A 38 22.61 -3.99 7.23
N ASP A 39 21.99 -4.32 8.38
CA ASP A 39 21.16 -5.52 8.53
C ASP A 39 19.66 -5.20 8.58
N ALA A 40 19.29 -3.92 8.62
CA ALA A 40 17.91 -3.48 8.64
C ALA A 40 17.22 -3.71 7.28
N LEU A 41 15.92 -3.96 7.34
CA LEU A 41 15.04 -3.94 6.17
C LEU A 41 14.26 -2.63 6.14
N PHE A 42 14.44 -1.85 5.07
CA PHE A 42 13.71 -0.62 4.86
C PHE A 42 12.45 -0.87 4.03
N MET A 43 11.29 -0.54 4.58
CA MET A 43 10.02 -0.57 3.86
C MET A 43 9.68 0.85 3.40
N VAL A 44 9.70 1.11 2.09
CA VAL A 44 9.39 2.43 1.52
C VAL A 44 8.00 2.39 0.89
N GLY A 45 6.98 2.48 1.73
CA GLY A 45 5.57 2.58 1.32
C GLY A 45 4.62 1.64 2.06
N GLU A 46 3.35 1.53 1.63
CA GLU A 46 2.76 2.04 0.37
C GLU A 46 2.73 3.58 0.26
N ILE A 47 3.05 4.12 -0.92
CA ILE A 47 3.07 5.56 -1.25
C ILE A 47 2.25 5.78 -2.53
N GLY A 48 1.47 6.86 -2.57
CA GLY A 48 0.64 7.23 -3.72
C GLY A 48 -0.86 7.07 -3.47
N GLY A 49 -1.26 6.21 -2.53
CA GLY A 49 -2.67 5.99 -2.21
C GLY A 49 -3.41 7.29 -1.85
N SER A 50 -2.80 8.15 -1.03
CA SER A 50 -3.38 9.45 -0.67
C SER A 50 -3.48 10.41 -1.85
N ASP A 51 -2.47 10.47 -2.70
CA ASP A 51 -2.42 11.35 -3.88
C ASP A 51 -3.58 11.06 -4.83
N TYR A 52 -3.83 9.78 -5.12
CA TYR A 52 -4.93 9.35 -6.00
C TYR A 52 -6.28 9.45 -5.29
N TYR A 53 -6.35 9.09 -4.01
CA TYR A 53 -7.56 9.20 -3.21
C TYR A 53 -8.08 10.64 -3.19
N TYR A 54 -7.24 11.62 -2.82
CA TYR A 54 -7.69 13.01 -2.73
C TYR A 54 -8.01 13.61 -4.11
N ALA A 55 -7.26 13.27 -5.16
CA ALA A 55 -7.59 13.68 -6.52
C ALA A 55 -9.02 13.23 -6.89
N LEU A 56 -9.28 11.92 -6.80
CA LEU A 56 -10.55 11.30 -7.18
C LEU A 56 -11.72 11.83 -6.35
N PHE A 57 -11.54 11.96 -5.03
CA PHE A 57 -12.60 12.41 -4.13
C PHE A 57 -12.89 13.92 -4.24
N GLN A 58 -11.94 14.72 -4.74
CA GLN A 58 -12.13 16.14 -5.11
C GLN A 58 -12.67 16.32 -6.53
N GLY A 59 -13.16 15.25 -7.16
CA GLY A 59 -13.86 15.31 -8.44
C GLY A 59 -12.96 15.24 -9.67
N LYS A 60 -11.67 14.92 -9.51
CA LYS A 60 -10.80 14.64 -10.65
C LYS A 60 -11.17 13.34 -11.32
N SER A 61 -11.08 13.31 -12.64
CA SER A 61 -11.23 12.11 -13.44
C SER A 61 -10.11 11.11 -13.17
N ILE A 62 -10.32 9.85 -13.56
CA ILE A 62 -9.29 8.81 -13.49
C ILE A 62 -8.05 9.22 -14.30
N GLU A 63 -8.22 9.89 -15.45
CA GLU A 63 -7.08 10.31 -16.27
C GLU A 63 -6.31 11.50 -15.68
N GLU A 64 -7.01 12.45 -15.04
CA GLU A 64 -6.33 13.48 -14.25
C GLU A 64 -5.55 12.85 -13.08
N ALA A 65 -6.14 11.92 -12.33
CA ALA A 65 -5.43 11.20 -11.27
C ALA A 65 -4.24 10.39 -11.82
N LYS A 66 -4.39 9.74 -12.98
CA LYS A 66 -3.34 9.00 -13.67
C LYS A 66 -2.16 9.88 -14.08
N SER A 67 -2.41 11.13 -14.43
CA SER A 67 -1.35 12.09 -14.77
C SER A 67 -0.44 12.46 -13.59
N LEU A 68 -0.85 12.16 -12.34
CA LEU A 68 0.00 12.31 -11.14
C LEU A 68 1.02 11.17 -11.01
N VAL A 69 0.75 10.01 -11.62
CA VAL A 69 1.53 8.78 -11.38
C VAL A 69 3.02 8.96 -11.63
N PRO A 70 3.49 9.61 -12.72
CA PRO A 70 4.92 9.82 -12.93
C PRO A 70 5.57 10.62 -11.78
N GLN A 71 4.90 11.66 -11.27
CA GLN A 71 5.43 12.48 -10.18
C GLN A 71 5.50 11.70 -8.86
N VAL A 72 4.45 10.92 -8.56
CA VAL A 72 4.42 10.05 -7.37
C VAL A 72 5.52 8.99 -7.43
N VAL A 73 5.70 8.33 -8.58
CA VAL A 73 6.74 7.30 -8.76
C VAL A 73 8.14 7.90 -8.65
N MET A 74 8.37 9.12 -9.16
CA MET A 74 9.64 9.82 -8.98
C MET A 74 9.89 10.18 -7.51
N ALA A 75 8.86 10.64 -6.77
CA ALA A 75 9.01 10.88 -5.34
C ALA A 75 9.36 9.60 -4.55
N ILE A 76 8.86 8.44 -4.99
CA ILE A 76 9.28 7.13 -4.46
C ILE A 76 10.74 6.84 -4.82
N LYS A 77 11.17 7.11 -6.07
CA LYS A 77 12.57 6.95 -6.49
C LYS A 77 13.50 7.75 -5.57
N ASP A 78 13.20 9.02 -5.38
CA ASP A 78 13.97 9.94 -4.55
C ASP A 78 14.01 9.47 -3.09
N ALA A 79 12.87 8.99 -2.56
CA ALA A 79 12.81 8.42 -1.22
C ALA A 79 13.71 7.19 -1.06
N VAL A 80 13.71 6.28 -2.04
CA VAL A 80 14.58 5.10 -2.03
C VAL A 80 16.05 5.50 -2.08
N GLN A 81 16.43 6.45 -2.95
CA GLN A 81 17.81 6.96 -3.02
C GLN A 81 18.23 7.59 -1.68
N ARG A 82 17.34 8.33 -1.01
CA ARG A 82 17.62 8.92 0.31
C ARG A 82 17.86 7.85 1.38
N VAL A 83 17.04 6.80 1.47
CA VAL A 83 17.25 5.75 2.48
C VAL A 83 18.51 4.93 2.20
N ILE A 84 18.87 4.72 0.93
CA ILE A 84 20.17 4.15 0.55
C ILE A 84 21.31 5.07 1.02
N GLY A 85 21.18 6.38 0.81
CA GLY A 85 22.11 7.37 1.31
C GLY A 85 22.27 7.38 2.84
N TYR A 86 21.26 6.91 3.58
CA TYR A 86 21.31 6.73 5.03
C TYR A 86 21.99 5.42 5.46
N GLY A 87 22.20 4.47 4.54
CA GLY A 87 22.85 3.19 4.80
C GLY A 87 21.98 1.96 4.61
N ALA A 88 20.81 2.10 3.98
CA ALA A 88 19.98 0.96 3.65
C ALA A 88 20.67 0.04 2.63
N SER A 89 20.90 -1.22 3.04
CA SER A 89 21.41 -2.30 2.17
C SER A 89 20.30 -3.20 1.61
N ARG A 90 19.12 -3.17 2.25
CA ARG A 90 17.92 -3.93 1.87
C ARG A 90 16.71 -3.02 1.91
N VAL A 91 16.05 -2.86 0.76
CA VAL A 91 14.86 -2.01 0.60
C VAL A 91 13.75 -2.82 -0.07
N VAL A 92 12.55 -2.76 0.47
CA VAL A 92 11.32 -3.24 -0.18
C VAL A 92 10.45 -2.03 -0.48
N VAL A 93 10.00 -1.95 -1.72
CA VAL A 93 9.12 -0.89 -2.24
C VAL A 93 7.79 -1.52 -2.63
N PRO A 94 6.75 -1.42 -1.78
CA PRO A 94 5.43 -1.93 -2.11
C PRO A 94 4.81 -1.18 -3.28
N GLY A 95 4.11 -1.93 -4.15
CA GLY A 95 3.21 -1.36 -5.14
C GLY A 95 1.86 -0.94 -4.56
N SER A 96 1.03 -0.33 -5.40
CA SER A 96 -0.34 0.01 -5.07
C SER A 96 -1.26 -1.20 -5.13
N PHE A 97 -2.25 -1.24 -4.24
CA PHE A 97 -3.32 -2.23 -4.20
C PHE A 97 -4.28 -2.11 -5.40
N PRO A 98 -5.09 -3.13 -5.74
CA PRO A 98 -6.24 -2.96 -6.62
C PRO A 98 -7.33 -2.13 -5.92
N ILE A 99 -7.15 -0.80 -5.90
CA ILE A 99 -8.00 0.14 -5.15
C ILE A 99 -9.47 0.10 -5.57
N GLY A 100 -9.78 -0.36 -6.80
CA GLY A 100 -11.15 -0.54 -7.29
C GLY A 100 -11.95 -1.62 -6.55
N CYS A 101 -11.30 -2.42 -5.70
CA CYS A 101 -11.94 -3.43 -4.85
C CYS A 101 -12.36 -2.90 -3.47
N PHE A 102 -11.94 -1.70 -3.09
CA PHE A 102 -12.16 -1.18 -1.74
C PHE A 102 -13.55 -0.55 -1.60
N PRO A 103 -14.28 -0.79 -0.49
CA PRO A 103 -15.64 -0.29 -0.30
C PRO A 103 -15.79 1.22 -0.49
N VAL A 104 -14.79 2.01 -0.08
CA VAL A 104 -14.81 3.48 -0.22
C VAL A 104 -14.91 3.92 -1.70
N TYR A 105 -14.16 3.27 -2.59
CA TYR A 105 -14.19 3.56 -4.02
C TYR A 105 -15.44 2.97 -4.68
N LEU A 106 -15.81 1.75 -4.30
CA LEU A 106 -17.00 1.08 -4.80
C LEU A 106 -18.28 1.85 -4.47
N ALA A 107 -18.38 2.41 -3.27
CA ALA A 107 -19.51 3.26 -2.85
C ALA A 107 -19.51 4.61 -3.59
N ARG A 108 -18.34 5.26 -3.70
CA ARG A 108 -18.22 6.59 -4.33
C ARG A 108 -18.46 6.57 -5.84
N PHE A 109 -17.95 5.55 -6.52
CA PHE A 109 -17.92 5.44 -7.98
C PHE A 109 -18.84 4.32 -8.49
N LYS A 110 -19.86 3.93 -7.70
CA LYS A 110 -20.87 2.96 -8.09
C LYS A 110 -21.53 3.39 -9.40
N THR A 111 -21.71 2.44 -10.32
CA THR A 111 -22.40 2.66 -11.59
C THR A 111 -23.25 1.44 -11.95
N ASN A 112 -24.26 1.66 -12.79
CA ASN A 112 -25.13 0.60 -13.31
C ASN A 112 -24.55 -0.08 -14.56
N HIS A 113 -23.40 0.36 -15.08
CA HIS A 113 -22.74 -0.24 -16.23
C HIS A 113 -21.98 -1.52 -15.82
N PRO A 114 -22.46 -2.73 -16.18
CA PRO A 114 -21.82 -3.97 -15.74
C PRO A 114 -20.39 -4.11 -16.27
N SER A 115 -20.13 -3.52 -17.45
CA SER A 115 -18.81 -3.48 -18.08
C SER A 115 -17.79 -2.61 -17.34
N ALA A 116 -18.17 -1.82 -16.33
CA ALA A 116 -17.23 -1.09 -15.48
C ALA A 116 -16.53 -1.99 -14.45
N TYR A 117 -17.08 -3.18 -14.19
CA TYR A 117 -16.61 -4.11 -13.17
C TYR A 117 -15.87 -5.30 -13.78
N ASP A 118 -14.97 -5.90 -12.99
CA ASP A 118 -14.38 -7.21 -13.28
C ASP A 118 -15.19 -8.35 -12.66
N GLU A 119 -14.71 -9.59 -12.81
CA GLU A 119 -15.35 -10.80 -12.29
C GLU A 119 -15.49 -10.81 -10.77
N SER A 120 -14.59 -10.10 -10.07
CA SER A 120 -14.62 -9.93 -8.61
C SER A 120 -15.44 -8.71 -8.18
N ARG A 121 -16.19 -8.10 -9.12
CA ARG A 121 -16.99 -6.87 -8.90
C ARG A 121 -16.15 -5.66 -8.47
N CYS A 122 -14.86 -5.62 -8.80
CA CYS A 122 -14.04 -4.44 -8.58
C CYS A 122 -14.10 -3.49 -9.78
N LEU A 123 -13.91 -2.20 -9.55
CA LEU A 123 -13.92 -1.18 -10.61
C LEU A 123 -12.65 -1.25 -11.47
N LYS A 124 -12.81 -1.63 -12.75
CA LYS A 124 -11.69 -1.82 -13.69
C LYS A 124 -10.87 -0.56 -13.94
N GLY A 125 -11.52 0.59 -14.06
CA GLY A 125 -10.82 1.86 -14.30
C GLY A 125 -9.85 2.21 -13.17
N LEU A 126 -10.28 2.01 -11.92
CA LEU A 126 -9.46 2.27 -10.74
C LEU A 126 -8.35 1.22 -10.55
N ASN A 127 -8.64 -0.05 -10.83
CA ASN A 127 -7.62 -1.09 -10.88
C ASN A 127 -6.60 -0.83 -12.00
N GLY A 128 -7.03 -0.25 -13.13
CA GLY A 128 -6.16 0.19 -14.21
C GLY A 128 -5.22 1.33 -13.82
N LEU A 129 -5.69 2.28 -13.01
CA LEU A 129 -4.85 3.34 -12.42
C LEU A 129 -3.75 2.73 -11.52
N ALA A 130 -4.13 1.83 -10.60
CA ALA A 130 -3.17 1.14 -9.74
C ALA A 130 -2.18 0.27 -10.53
N ALA A 131 -2.65 -0.43 -11.56
CA ALA A 131 -1.79 -1.23 -12.44
C ALA A 131 -0.78 -0.34 -13.19
N TYR A 132 -1.21 0.84 -13.67
CA TYR A 132 -0.32 1.80 -14.32
C TYR A 132 0.77 2.33 -13.38
N HIS A 133 0.41 2.68 -12.13
CA HIS A 133 1.38 2.98 -11.08
C HIS A 133 2.40 1.86 -10.90
N ASN A 134 1.93 0.62 -10.76
CA ASN A 134 2.79 -0.54 -10.54
C ASN A 134 3.74 -0.83 -11.71
N ILE A 135 3.31 -0.56 -12.95
CA ILE A 135 4.16 -0.69 -14.14
C ILE A 135 5.32 0.32 -14.08
N LEU A 136 5.03 1.60 -13.84
CA LEU A 136 6.07 2.64 -13.76
C LEU A 136 6.98 2.45 -12.55
N LEU A 137 6.42 2.06 -11.40
CA LEU A 137 7.18 1.79 -10.20
C LEU A 137 8.19 0.64 -10.41
N ARG A 138 7.78 -0.45 -11.06
CA ARG A 138 8.71 -1.56 -11.37
C ARG A 138 9.84 -1.14 -12.30
N ARG A 139 9.57 -0.26 -13.27
CA ARG A 139 10.60 0.31 -14.15
C ARG A 139 11.62 1.11 -13.33
N VAL A 140 11.15 2.02 -12.48
CA VAL A 140 12.02 2.82 -11.60
C VAL A 140 12.81 1.97 -10.60
N ILE A 141 12.21 0.90 -10.07
CA ILE A 141 12.94 -0.07 -9.23
C ILE A 141 14.05 -0.76 -10.04
N GLY A 142 13.82 -1.05 -11.33
CA GLY A 142 14.84 -1.54 -12.25
C GLY A 142 16.02 -0.57 -12.36
N GLU A 143 15.74 0.71 -12.63
CA GLU A 143 16.76 1.77 -12.69
C GLU A 143 17.54 1.90 -11.37
N LEU A 144 16.84 1.89 -10.22
CA LEU A 144 17.47 1.96 -8.90
C LEU A 144 18.44 0.80 -8.64
N ARG A 145 18.12 -0.42 -9.11
CA ARG A 145 19.02 -1.57 -9.00
C ARG A 145 20.25 -1.44 -9.88
N GLU A 146 20.13 -0.78 -11.04
CA GLU A 146 21.27 -0.51 -11.92
C GLU A 146 22.19 0.55 -11.32
N GLU A 147 21.61 1.58 -10.70
CA GLU A 147 22.29 2.67 -10.02
C GLU A 147 22.96 2.23 -8.70
N ASN A 148 22.41 1.22 -8.00
CA ASN A 148 22.85 0.79 -6.66
C ASN A 148 23.10 -0.73 -6.61
N ARG A 149 24.19 -1.19 -7.25
CA ARG A 149 24.49 -2.62 -7.45
C ARG A 149 24.76 -3.41 -6.16
N ASP A 150 25.11 -2.73 -5.09
CA ASP A 150 25.41 -3.26 -3.76
C ASP A 150 24.19 -3.33 -2.83
N VAL A 151 23.03 -2.81 -3.27
CA VAL A 151 21.80 -2.75 -2.49
C VAL A 151 20.76 -3.75 -3.03
N ILE A 152 20.13 -4.52 -2.15
CA ILE A 152 19.00 -5.36 -2.48
C ILE A 152 17.73 -4.50 -2.49
N ILE A 153 17.18 -4.24 -3.67
CA ILE A 153 15.94 -3.46 -3.82
C ILE A 153 14.85 -4.36 -4.39
N LEU A 154 13.78 -4.61 -3.64
CA LEU A 154 12.71 -5.53 -4.02
C LEU A 154 11.38 -4.79 -4.24
N TYR A 155 10.60 -5.27 -5.22
CA TYR A 155 9.22 -4.85 -5.41
C TYR A 155 8.30 -5.69 -4.54
N GLY A 156 7.50 -5.05 -3.68
CA GLY A 156 6.46 -5.72 -2.91
C GLY A 156 5.17 -5.78 -3.72
N ASP A 157 4.80 -6.96 -4.22
CA ASP A 157 3.62 -7.14 -5.07
C ASP A 157 2.30 -7.15 -4.27
N TYR A 158 1.96 -5.99 -3.72
CA TYR A 158 0.74 -5.79 -2.94
C TYR A 158 -0.52 -6.03 -3.77
N TYR A 159 -0.44 -5.76 -5.08
CA TYR A 159 -1.56 -5.96 -5.98
C TYR A 159 -1.95 -7.44 -6.05
N ASN A 160 -1.00 -8.31 -6.36
CA ASN A 160 -1.27 -9.75 -6.47
C ASN A 160 -1.45 -10.41 -5.11
N ALA A 161 -0.79 -9.92 -4.05
CA ALA A 161 -1.02 -10.38 -2.69
C ALA A 161 -2.48 -10.16 -2.29
N PHE A 162 -3.04 -8.97 -2.54
CA PHE A 162 -4.44 -8.67 -2.31
C PHE A 162 -5.36 -9.51 -3.21
N ALA A 163 -5.09 -9.56 -4.52
CA ALA A 163 -5.90 -10.32 -5.46
C ALA A 163 -5.92 -11.83 -5.17
N SER A 164 -4.88 -12.36 -4.52
CA SER A 164 -4.85 -13.76 -4.06
C SER A 164 -5.93 -14.05 -3.01
N MET A 165 -6.28 -13.07 -2.18
CA MET A 165 -7.34 -13.22 -1.17
C MET A 165 -8.72 -13.34 -1.82
N TYR A 166 -8.97 -12.66 -2.94
CA TYR A 166 -10.23 -12.81 -3.68
C TYR A 166 -10.30 -14.17 -4.40
N ARG A 167 -9.19 -14.62 -4.99
CA ARG A 167 -9.12 -15.93 -5.67
C ARG A 167 -9.22 -17.11 -4.72
N GLY A 168 -8.59 -17.04 -3.54
CA GLY A 168 -8.53 -18.12 -2.55
C GLY A 168 -9.45 -17.92 -1.34
N GLY A 169 -10.31 -16.91 -1.35
CA GLY A 169 -10.95 -16.37 -0.15
C GLY A 169 -11.63 -17.38 0.77
N PRO A 170 -12.51 -18.27 0.25
CA PRO A 170 -13.16 -19.29 1.08
C PRO A 170 -12.16 -20.20 1.80
N ASN A 171 -11.09 -20.63 1.11
CA ASN A 171 -10.05 -21.49 1.68
C ASN A 171 -9.17 -20.75 2.71
N LEU A 172 -9.13 -19.43 2.62
CA LEU A 172 -8.41 -18.55 3.55
C LEU A 172 -9.27 -18.15 4.77
N GLY A 173 -10.55 -18.55 4.79
CA GLY A 173 -11.52 -18.30 5.85
C GLY A 173 -12.32 -17.00 5.68
N PHE A 174 -12.28 -16.37 4.51
CA PHE A 174 -13.04 -15.16 4.24
C PHE A 174 -14.47 -15.48 3.77
N ASP A 175 -15.41 -14.67 4.25
CA ASP A 175 -16.78 -14.63 3.74
C ASP A 175 -16.83 -13.76 2.48
N MET A 176 -16.91 -14.41 1.32
CA MET A 176 -16.91 -13.71 0.03
C MET A 176 -18.17 -12.87 -0.22
N VAL A 177 -19.28 -13.17 0.48
CA VAL A 177 -20.49 -12.32 0.43
C VAL A 177 -20.24 -10.97 1.10
N ARG A 178 -19.26 -10.92 2.02
CA ARG A 178 -18.88 -9.72 2.77
C ARG A 178 -17.49 -9.18 2.38
N ALA A 179 -16.83 -9.74 1.37
CA ALA A 179 -15.48 -9.34 0.97
C ALA A 179 -15.37 -7.84 0.64
N GLN A 180 -16.42 -7.27 0.04
CA GLN A 180 -16.49 -5.84 -0.32
C GLN A 180 -17.38 -5.03 0.65
N LYS A 181 -17.63 -5.55 1.86
CA LYS A 181 -18.34 -4.82 2.91
C LYS A 181 -17.36 -4.39 4.00
N ALA A 182 -17.47 -3.13 4.44
CA ALA A 182 -16.75 -2.69 5.63
C ALA A 182 -17.31 -3.43 6.86
N CYS A 183 -16.42 -4.04 7.65
CA CYS A 183 -16.81 -4.70 8.89
C CYS A 183 -17.20 -3.70 9.98
N CYS A 184 -16.40 -2.66 10.19
CA CYS A 184 -16.72 -1.51 11.02
C CYS A 184 -17.25 -0.38 10.13
N GLY A 185 -18.56 -0.38 9.91
CA GLY A 185 -19.18 0.51 8.96
C GLY A 185 -20.69 0.55 9.12
N MET A 186 -21.33 1.47 8.41
CA MET A 186 -22.77 1.63 8.43
C MET A 186 -23.31 2.06 7.07
N GLY A 187 -24.63 2.21 6.99
CA GLY A 187 -25.34 2.49 5.74
C GLY A 187 -25.87 1.23 5.06
N GLY A 188 -25.43 0.04 5.47
CA GLY A 188 -25.92 -1.23 4.92
C GLY A 188 -25.62 -1.37 3.41
N GLY A 189 -26.55 -1.98 2.68
CA GLY A 189 -26.42 -2.16 1.23
C GLY A 189 -25.24 -3.05 0.81
N ASP A 190 -24.70 -2.74 -0.37
CA ASP A 190 -23.67 -3.56 -1.05
C ASP A 190 -22.30 -3.48 -0.36
N TYR A 191 -21.98 -2.34 0.27
CA TYR A 191 -20.62 -2.05 0.75
C TYR A 191 -20.53 -1.72 2.26
N ASN A 192 -21.66 -1.54 2.95
CA ASN A 192 -21.73 -1.14 4.37
C ASN A 192 -20.81 0.04 4.73
N PHE A 193 -20.73 1.03 3.83
CA PHE A 193 -19.83 2.17 3.95
C PHE A 193 -20.58 3.48 3.78
N ASP A 194 -20.38 4.41 4.72
CA ASP A 194 -20.88 5.78 4.70
C ASP A 194 -19.71 6.75 4.89
N PRO A 195 -19.40 7.63 3.91
CA PRO A 195 -18.26 8.54 4.01
C PRO A 195 -18.37 9.56 5.15
N ASN A 196 -19.58 9.82 5.64
CA ASN A 196 -19.85 10.79 6.71
C ASN A 196 -19.84 10.16 8.10
N ARG A 197 -19.91 8.84 8.20
CA ARG A 197 -19.99 8.10 9.47
C ARG A 197 -18.96 6.97 9.51
N ARG A 198 -17.73 7.37 9.85
CA ARG A 198 -16.57 6.47 9.90
C ARG A 198 -16.60 5.53 11.10
N CYS A 199 -15.83 4.46 11.02
CA CYS A 199 -15.58 3.57 12.16
C CYS A 199 -15.21 4.36 13.43
N GLY A 200 -15.84 4.06 14.56
CA GLY A 200 -15.68 4.78 15.83
C GLY A 200 -16.67 5.93 16.05
N ALA A 201 -17.41 6.36 15.03
CA ALA A 201 -18.50 7.33 15.22
C ALA A 201 -19.69 6.69 16.00
N PRO A 202 -20.47 7.48 16.76
CA PRO A 202 -21.64 6.97 17.47
C PRO A 202 -22.58 6.19 16.54
N GLY A 203 -23.02 5.00 16.97
CA GLY A 203 -23.94 4.14 16.20
C GLY A 203 -23.33 3.36 15.05
N VAL A 204 -22.02 3.46 14.78
CA VAL A 204 -21.32 2.59 13.83
C VAL A 204 -20.93 1.30 14.53
N ALA A 205 -21.46 0.17 14.04
CA ALA A 205 -21.22 -1.14 14.62
C ALA A 205 -20.08 -1.88 13.91
N VAL A 206 -19.45 -2.80 14.65
CA VAL A 206 -18.52 -3.79 14.11
C VAL A 206 -19.29 -5.05 13.71
N CYS A 207 -18.94 -5.65 12.59
CA CYS A 207 -19.58 -6.86 12.09
C CYS A 207 -19.35 -8.06 13.05
N PRO A 208 -20.27 -9.05 13.11
CA PRO A 208 -20.17 -10.16 14.07
C PRO A 208 -18.93 -11.05 13.95
N HIS A 209 -18.31 -11.11 12.76
CA HIS A 209 -17.15 -11.97 12.49
C HIS A 209 -16.03 -11.20 11.76
N PRO A 210 -15.27 -10.34 12.46
CA PRO A 210 -14.20 -9.55 11.85
C PRO A 210 -13.11 -10.38 11.19
N THR A 211 -12.84 -11.58 11.71
CA THR A 211 -11.86 -12.52 11.15
C THR A 211 -12.28 -13.12 9.81
N LYS A 212 -13.54 -12.99 9.40
CA LYS A 212 -14.04 -13.42 8.09
C LYS A 212 -14.16 -12.28 7.08
N ALA A 213 -13.98 -11.04 7.50
CA ALA A 213 -14.07 -9.87 6.63
C ALA A 213 -12.69 -9.49 6.05
N MET A 214 -12.68 -8.97 4.82
CA MET A 214 -11.46 -8.45 4.20
C MET A 214 -11.25 -6.96 4.51
N SER A 215 -12.31 -6.15 4.42
CA SER A 215 -12.25 -4.72 4.74
C SER A 215 -12.66 -4.45 6.19
N TRP A 216 -11.87 -3.63 6.88
CA TRP A 216 -12.20 -3.14 8.22
C TRP A 216 -13.19 -1.99 8.14
N ASP A 217 -12.78 -0.81 7.68
CA ASP A 217 -13.60 0.42 7.71
C ASP A 217 -14.00 0.93 6.31
N GLY A 218 -13.73 0.15 5.27
CA GLY A 218 -13.95 0.51 3.88
C GLY A 218 -12.74 1.14 3.17
N ILE A 219 -11.73 1.56 3.92
CA ILE A 219 -10.46 2.10 3.42
C ILE A 219 -9.31 1.13 3.75
N GLN A 220 -9.31 0.58 4.96
CA GLN A 220 -8.30 -0.35 5.44
C GLN A 220 -8.81 -1.79 5.46
N MET A 221 -7.85 -2.71 5.52
CA MET A 221 -8.13 -4.14 5.65
C MET A 221 -8.23 -4.56 7.11
N THR A 222 -8.86 -5.71 7.36
CA THR A 222 -8.87 -6.32 8.69
C THR A 222 -7.50 -6.87 9.06
N GLN A 223 -7.25 -7.08 10.35
CA GLN A 223 -6.05 -7.76 10.83
C GLN A 223 -5.85 -9.13 10.15
N ARG A 224 -6.92 -9.89 9.91
CA ARG A 224 -6.84 -11.18 9.24
C ARG A 224 -6.43 -11.04 7.77
N ALA A 225 -6.97 -10.06 7.06
CA ALA A 225 -6.59 -9.77 5.68
C ALA A 225 -5.12 -9.35 5.58
N TYR A 226 -4.65 -8.45 6.44
CA TYR A 226 -3.22 -8.14 6.52
C TYR A 226 -2.37 -9.37 6.83
N PHE A 227 -2.76 -10.22 7.80
CA PHE A 227 -2.02 -11.43 8.12
C PHE A 227 -1.87 -12.38 6.93
N VAL A 228 -2.96 -12.62 6.18
CA VAL A 228 -2.93 -13.47 4.98
C VAL A 228 -2.04 -12.86 3.91
N MET A 229 -2.19 -11.56 3.66
CA MET A 229 -1.40 -10.83 2.67
C MET A 229 0.10 -10.82 3.02
N THR A 230 0.45 -10.57 4.28
CA THR A 230 1.83 -10.58 4.77
C THR A 230 2.46 -11.97 4.59
N ASN A 231 1.74 -13.06 4.88
CA ASN A 231 2.25 -14.40 4.64
C ASN A 231 2.54 -14.68 3.17
N TRP A 232 1.69 -14.17 2.27
CA TRP A 232 1.93 -14.26 0.83
C TRP A 232 3.20 -13.48 0.44
N LEU A 233 3.33 -12.24 0.92
CA LEU A 233 4.47 -11.38 0.64
C LEU A 233 5.78 -11.93 1.20
N ILE A 234 5.78 -12.49 2.41
CA ILE A 234 6.98 -13.12 2.99
C ILE A 234 7.44 -14.27 2.10
N ARG A 235 6.53 -15.12 1.62
CA ARG A 235 6.91 -16.23 0.72
C ARG A 235 7.52 -15.73 -0.59
N ASP A 236 7.04 -14.60 -1.12
CA ASP A 236 7.57 -14.00 -2.34
C ASP A 236 8.91 -13.28 -2.12
N LEU A 237 9.05 -12.53 -1.01
CA LEU A 237 10.18 -11.65 -0.76
C LEU A 237 11.35 -12.35 -0.07
N TRP A 238 11.07 -13.26 0.87
CA TRP A 238 12.09 -13.88 1.72
C TRP A 238 13.24 -14.53 0.95
N PRO A 239 13.00 -15.34 -0.11
CA PRO A 239 14.09 -15.95 -0.88
C PRO A 239 14.97 -14.92 -1.62
N LYS A 240 14.48 -13.70 -1.82
CA LYS A 240 15.13 -12.64 -2.59
C LYS A 240 15.91 -11.65 -1.70
N LEU A 241 15.70 -11.69 -0.39
CA LEU A 241 16.35 -10.78 0.57
C LEU A 241 17.79 -11.16 0.90
N ASN A 242 18.26 -12.34 0.46
CA ASN A 242 19.59 -12.89 0.78
C ASN A 242 19.92 -12.75 2.27
N CYS A 243 18.94 -13.04 3.13
CA CYS A 243 19.16 -13.17 4.55
C CYS A 243 19.90 -14.50 4.77
N ASN A 244 21.24 -14.45 4.68
CA ASN A 244 22.03 -15.57 5.17
C ASN A 244 21.72 -15.72 6.66
N ALA A 245 21.36 -16.94 7.08
CA ALA A 245 21.45 -17.31 8.47
C ALA A 245 22.94 -17.24 8.83
N SER A 246 23.39 -16.08 9.27
CA SER A 246 24.65 -15.98 10.00
C SER A 246 24.50 -16.96 11.13
N LEU A 247 25.22 -18.09 11.05
CA LEU A 247 25.46 -18.96 12.17
C LEU A 247 25.95 -18.03 13.28
N ILE A 248 25.08 -17.76 14.25
CA ILE A 248 25.49 -17.19 15.51
C ILE A 248 26.45 -18.23 16.07
N GLY A 249 27.75 -17.96 15.91
CA GLY A 249 28.80 -18.82 16.42
C GLY A 249 28.57 -19.00 17.92
N ASN A 250 28.50 -20.25 18.34
CA ASN A 250 28.78 -20.63 19.73
C ASN A 250 30.25 -20.38 20.05
#